data_AF-A0A965GSQ9-F1
#
_entry.id   AF-A0A965GSQ9-F1
#
_cell.length_a   1.000
_cell.length_b   1.000
_cell.length_c   1.000
_cell.angle_alpha   90.00
_cell.angle_beta   90.00
_cell.angle_gamma   90.00
#
_symmetry.space_group_name_H-M   'P 1'
#
loop_
_entity.id
_entity.type
_entity.pdbx_description
1 polymer ?
#
loop_
_entity_poly.entity_id
_entity_poly.type
_entity_poly.pdbx_seq_one_letter_code
_entity_poly.pdbx_strand_id
1 'polypeptide(L)' 'ESTWNLGLGFAVIVRADKAQQIQDFLNPHIKTWQLGIVESNDCTLEGYVQGAKGVDGGAVRLVGDYD' A
#
# COMPACT_ATOMS: atom_id res chain seq x y z
N GLU A 1 -18.76 -2.26 10.42
CA GLU A 1 -18.79 -2.58 8.98
C GLU A 1 -18.72 -1.29 8.16
N SER A 2 -17.54 -0.67 8.05
CA SER A 2 -17.34 0.50 7.17
C SER A 2 -15.85 0.65 6.88
N THR A 3 -15.27 -0.25 6.09
CA THR A 3 -13.90 0.01 5.62
C THR A 3 -13.98 0.91 4.41
N TRP A 4 -13.85 2.21 4.64
CA TRP A 4 -13.73 3.18 3.57
C TRP A 4 -12.41 2.99 2.85
N ASN A 5 -12.39 3.26 1.54
CA ASN A 5 -11.18 3.20 0.73
C ASN A 5 -10.27 4.42 0.93
N LEU A 6 -10.68 5.41 1.72
CA LEU A 6 -9.92 6.61 2.09
C LEU A 6 -9.32 7.34 0.88
N GLY A 7 -10.03 7.36 -0.24
CA GLY A 7 -9.58 8.00 -1.48
C GLY A 7 -8.68 7.13 -2.38
N LEU A 8 -8.43 5.87 -2.01
CA LEU A 8 -7.71 4.89 -2.82
C LEU A 8 -8.69 3.98 -3.57
N GLY A 9 -9.00 4.31 -4.82
CA GLY A 9 -9.88 3.50 -5.65
C GLY A 9 -9.25 2.19 -6.15
N PHE A 10 -7.94 2.20 -6.39
CA PHE A 10 -7.22 1.06 -6.97
C PHE A 10 -5.73 1.12 -6.61
N ALA A 11 -5.09 -0.05 -6.48
CA ALA A 11 -3.65 -0.18 -6.28
C ALA A 11 -3.11 -1.28 -7.20
N VAL A 12 -1.92 -1.05 -7.78
CA VAL A 12 -1.21 -2.00 -8.63
C VAL A 12 0.21 -2.18 -8.12
N ILE A 13 0.68 -3.43 -8.12
CA ILE A 13 2.08 -3.76 -7.85
C ILE A 13 2.81 -3.81 -9.18
N VAL A 14 3.88 -3.05 -9.29
CA VAL A 14 4.71 -2.94 -10.50
C VAL A 14 6.16 -3.16 -10.13
N ARG A 15 7.01 -3.47 -11.13
CA ARG A 15 8.45 -3.52 -10.90
C ARG A 15 8.98 -2.12 -10.55
N ALA A 16 9.86 -2.04 -9.55
CA ALA A 16 10.41 -0.78 -9.06
C ALA A 16 11.09 0.06 -10.15
N ASP A 17 11.81 -0.60 -11.07
CA ASP A 17 12.50 0.05 -12.20
C ASP A 17 11.55 0.63 -13.28
N LYS A 18 10.24 0.36 -13.16
CA LYS A 18 9.19 0.87 -14.05
C LYS A 18 8.17 1.77 -13.36
N ALA A 19 8.26 1.92 -12.03
CA ALA A 19 7.26 2.64 -11.25
C ALA A 19 7.06 4.09 -11.73
N GLN A 20 8.16 4.84 -11.90
CA GLN A 20 8.09 6.23 -12.36
C GLN A 20 7.49 6.35 -13.77
N GLN A 21 7.92 5.49 -14.70
CA GLN A 21 7.41 5.50 -16.08
C GLN A 21 5.90 5.23 -16.13
N ILE A 22 5.41 4.29 -15.32
CA ILE A 22 3.98 3.96 -15.23
C ILE A 22 3.21 5.12 -14.59
N GLN A 23 3.74 5.71 -13.52
CA GLN A 23 3.13 6.87 -12.88
C GLN A 23 3.01 8.06 -13.86
N ASP A 24 4.05 8.35 -14.63
CA ASP A 24 4.06 9.43 -15.61
C ASP A 24 3.04 9.19 -16.73
N PHE A 25 2.89 7.93 -17.17
CA PHE A 25 1.89 7.54 -18.16
C PHE A 25 0.45 7.68 -17.65
N LEU A 26 0.20 7.35 -16.38
CA LEU A 26 -1.14 7.35 -15.80
C LEU A 26 -1.61 8.73 -15.34
N ASN A 27 -0.71 9.57 -14.82
CA ASN A 27 -1.06 10.87 -14.22
C ASN A 27 -1.92 11.81 -15.08
N PRO A 28 -1.77 11.88 -16.42
CA PRO A 28 -2.66 12.67 -17.27
C PRO A 28 -4.11 12.19 -17.28
N HIS A 29 -4.36 10.92 -16.93
CA HIS A 29 -5.67 10.28 -17.00
C HIS A 29 -6.29 10.10 -15.61
N ILE A 30 -5.48 9.66 -14.64
CA ILE A 30 -5.88 9.36 -13.27
C ILE A 30 -4.74 9.76 -12.35
N LYS A 31 -5.04 10.56 -11.32
CA LYS A 31 -4.05 10.95 -10.31
C LYS A 31 -3.40 9.69 -9.71
N THR A 32 -2.09 9.56 -9.90
CA THR A 32 -1.32 8.38 -9.54
C THR A 32 -0.11 8.80 -8.72
N TRP A 33 0.12 8.10 -7.60
CA TRP A 33 1.28 8.31 -6.74
C TRP A 33 1.76 6.96 -6.21
N GLN A 34 3.02 6.90 -5.79
CA GLN A 34 3.54 5.72 -5.10
C GLN A 34 2.91 5.61 -3.71
N LEU A 35 2.06 4.60 -3.52
CA LEU A 35 1.44 4.29 -2.22
C LEU A 35 2.44 3.70 -1.23
N GLY A 36 3.40 2.90 -1.71
CA GLY A 36 4.40 2.21 -0.90
C GLY A 36 5.27 1.28 -1.74
N ILE A 37 6.13 0.51 -1.08
CA ILE A 37 6.99 -0.52 -1.70
C ILE A 37 6.72 -1.88 -1.05
N VAL A 38 6.93 -2.95 -1.81
CA VAL A 38 6.91 -4.32 -1.30
C VAL A 38 8.35 -4.76 -1.09
N GLU A 39 8.70 -5.04 0.16
CA GLU A 39 10.02 -5.53 0.55
C GLU A 39 9.87 -6.86 1.30
N SER A 40 10.86 -7.75 1.15
CA SER A 40 10.98 -8.91 2.02
C SER A 40 11.57 -8.46 3.35
N ASN A 41 10.86 -8.69 4.45
CA ASN A 41 11.40 -8.54 5.79
C ASN A 41 11.77 -9.91 6.38
N ASP A 42 12.27 -9.93 7.60
CA ASP A 42 12.61 -11.14 8.37
C ASP A 42 11.37 -11.92 8.88
N CYS A 43 10.18 -11.59 8.35
CA CYS A 43 8.88 -12.13 8.75
C CYS A 43 8.52 -11.91 10.23
N THR A 44 9.20 -10.99 10.93
CA THR A 44 8.81 -10.62 12.29
C THR A 44 7.54 -9.78 12.27
N LEU A 45 6.63 -10.06 13.20
CA LEU A 45 5.32 -9.40 13.29
C LEU A 45 5.26 -8.36 14.41
N GLU A 46 6.38 -8.08 15.07
CA GLU A 46 6.45 -7.13 16.17
C GLU A 46 6.14 -5.70 15.65
N GLY A 47 5.08 -5.09 16.20
CA GLY A 47 4.57 -3.79 15.74
C GLY A 47 3.66 -3.84 14.50
N TYR A 48 3.26 -5.03 14.03
CA TYR A 48 2.28 -5.20 12.97
C TYR A 48 0.92 -5.66 13.52
N VAL A 49 -0.17 -5.14 12.94
CA VAL A 49 -1.53 -5.58 13.22
C VAL A 49 -1.97 -6.57 12.14
N GLN A 50 -2.38 -7.76 12.55
CA GLN A 50 -2.93 -8.82 11.69
C GLN A 50 -4.45 -8.94 11.86
N GLY A 51 -5.11 -9.64 10.93
CA GLY A 51 -6.55 -9.94 11.03
C GLY A 51 -7.46 -8.76 10.70
N ALA A 52 -6.92 -7.67 10.15
CA ALA A 52 -7.74 -6.57 9.66
C ALA A 52 -8.66 -7.08 8.55
N LYS A 53 -9.98 -6.93 8.74
CA LYS A 53 -11.04 -7.44 7.86
C LYS A 53 -11.18 -8.97 7.79
N GLY A 54 -10.77 -9.71 8.82
CA GLY A 54 -10.96 -11.17 8.89
C GLY A 54 -10.13 -11.97 7.88
N VAL A 55 -9.02 -11.37 7.39
CA VAL A 55 -8.07 -12.01 6.48
C VAL A 55 -6.76 -12.24 7.25
N ASP A 56 -6.37 -13.50 7.42
CA ASP A 56 -5.11 -13.88 8.10
C ASP A 56 -3.88 -13.81 7.19
N GLY A 57 -4.04 -13.36 5.94
CA GLY A 57 -2.97 -13.33 4.94
C GLY A 57 -2.08 -12.09 4.95
N GLY A 58 -2.39 -11.07 5.76
CA GLY A 58 -1.69 -9.78 5.72
C GLY A 58 -1.57 -9.10 7.07
N ALA A 59 -0.47 -8.39 7.27
CA ALA A 59 -0.21 -7.55 8.44
C ALA A 59 0.10 -6.12 7.98
N VAL A 60 -0.36 -5.13 8.73
CA VAL A 60 -0.10 -3.70 8.44
C VAL A 60 0.57 -3.04 9.63
N ARG A 61 1.48 -2.10 9.35
CA ARG A 61 2.11 -1.24 10.35
C ARG A 61 2.03 0.21 9.86
N LEU A 62 1.48 1.08 10.69
CA LEU A 62 1.53 2.53 10.48
C LEU A 62 2.93 3.03 10.84
N VAL A 63 3.50 3.87 9.99
CA VAL A 63 4.86 4.43 10.18
C VAL A 63 4.81 5.94 10.00
N GLY A 64 5.36 6.69 10.96
CA GLY A 64 5.29 8.15 11.01
C GLY A 64 4.54 8.66 12.24
N ASP A 65 4.60 9.97 12.48
CA ASP A 65 3.85 10.65 13.54
C ASP A 65 2.46 11.00 13.03
N TYR A 66 1.43 10.49 13.71
CA TYR A 66 0.04 10.76 13.42
C TYR A 66 -0.60 11.26 14.73
N ASP A 67 -1.09 12.50 14.73
CA ASP A 67 -1.90 13.07 15.82
C ASP A 67 -3.39 12.69 15.70
#